data_AF-A0A920MGF6-F1
#
_entry.id   AF-A0A920MGF6-F1
#
_cell.length_a   1.000
_cell.length_b   1.000
_cell.length_c   1.000
_cell.angle_alpha   90.00
_cell.angle_beta   90.00
_cell.angle_gamma   90.00
#
_symmetry.space_group_name_H-M   'P 1'
#
loop_
_entity.id
_entity.type
_entity.pdbx_description
1 polymer ?
#
loop_
_entity_poly.entity_id
_entity_poly.type
_entity_poly.pdbx_seq_one_letter_code
_entity_poly.pdbx_strand_id
1 'polypeptide(L)' 'MPLKPTKNIWFNNELVPWESAQVHVLSYALHYGSAVFEGIRAYSTNEAQKSSD' A
#
# COMPACT_ATOMS: atom_id res chain seq x y z
N MET A 1 -7.35 0.93 16.08
CA MET A 1 -8.09 0.64 14.83
C MET A 1 -7.28 -0.42 14.07
N PRO A 2 -7.75 -1.67 13.95
CA PRO A 2 -7.00 -2.69 13.23
C PRO A 2 -7.08 -2.44 11.72
N LEU A 3 -5.93 -2.49 11.04
CA LEU A 3 -5.88 -2.49 9.57
C LEU A 3 -6.37 -3.86 9.06
N LYS A 4 -7.20 -3.87 8.02
CA LYS A 4 -7.60 -5.09 7.34
C LYS A 4 -6.54 -5.43 6.27
N PRO A 5 -5.85 -6.59 6.36
CA PRO A 5 -4.91 -7.01 5.32
C PRO A 5 -5.60 -7.14 3.96
N THR A 6 -4.89 -6.76 2.90
CA THR A 6 -5.25 -7.08 1.51
C THR A 6 -4.42 -8.29 1.04
N LYS A 7 -4.63 -8.73 -0.21
CA LYS A 7 -3.87 -9.86 -0.77
C LYS A 7 -2.40 -9.51 -1.01
N ASN A 8 -2.15 -8.35 -1.61
CA ASN A 8 -0.81 -7.91 -2.03
C ASN A 8 -0.58 -6.44 -1.68
N ILE A 9 0.68 -6.08 -1.47
CA ILE A 9 1.19 -4.71 -1.36
C ILE A 9 2.18 -4.47 -2.51
N TRP A 10 2.15 -3.28 -3.09
CA TRP A 10 3.22 -2.85 -4.00
C TRP A 10 4.41 -2.35 -3.19
N PHE A 11 5.57 -2.99 -3.37
CA PHE A 11 6.77 -2.72 -2.60
C PHE A 11 8.00 -2.86 -3.51
N ASN A 12 8.80 -1.79 -3.64
CA ASN A 12 10.02 -1.75 -4.44
C ASN A 12 9.86 -2.31 -5.87
N ASN A 13 8.91 -1.76 -6.63
CA ASN A 13 8.59 -2.12 -8.02
C ASN A 13 7.88 -3.46 -8.25
N GLU A 14 7.51 -4.18 -7.20
CA GLU A 14 6.86 -5.49 -7.33
C GLU A 14 5.62 -5.61 -6.45
N LEU A 15 4.66 -6.44 -6.85
CA LEU A 15 3.54 -6.84 -5.99
C LEU A 15 3.96 -8.04 -5.15
N VAL A 16 3.99 -7.86 -3.84
CA VAL A 16 4.37 -8.90 -2.86
C VAL A 16 3.18 -9.24 -1.96
N PRO A 17 3.13 -10.46 -1.36
CA PRO A 17 2.15 -10.76 -0.33
C PRO A 17 2.22 -9.75 0.81
N TRP A 18 1.07 -9.44 1.43
CA TRP A 18 0.97 -8.42 2.49
C TRP A 18 2.03 -8.59 3.60
N GLU A 19 2.21 -9.82 4.06
CA GLU A 19 3.11 -10.18 5.17
C GLU A 19 4.59 -10.02 4.82
N SER A 20 4.91 -9.95 3.52
CA SER A 20 6.29 -9.81 3.01
C SER A 20 6.72 -8.36 2.87
N ALA A 21 5.80 -7.39 2.92
CA ALA A 21 6.12 -5.97 2.86
C ALA A 21 6.66 -5.46 4.21
N GLN A 22 7.89 -5.89 4.55
CA GLN A 22 8.55 -5.60 5.82
C GLN A 22 9.69 -4.60 5.66
N VAL A 23 9.95 -3.86 6.74
CA VAL A 23 11.12 -2.99 6.89
C VAL A 23 11.91 -3.42 8.13
N HIS A 24 13.22 -3.23 8.10
CA HIS A 24 14.06 -3.58 9.24
C HIS A 24 13.78 -2.63 10.41
N VAL A 25 13.87 -3.12 11.65
CA VAL A 25 13.62 -2.31 12.87
C VAL A 25 14.59 -1.14 13.03
N LEU A 26 15.77 -1.20 12.41
CA LEU A 26 16.76 -0.11 12.38
C LEU A 26 16.62 0.81 11.15
N SER A 27 15.49 0.78 10.43
CA SER A 27 15.29 1.63 9.26
C SER A 27 15.35 3.10 9.63
N TYR A 28 16.18 3.87 8.92
CA TYR A 28 16.37 5.30 9.18
C TYR A 28 15.04 6.09 9.15
N ALA A 29 14.15 5.74 8.22
CA ALA A 29 12.81 6.32 8.12
C ALA A 29 11.99 6.17 9.42
N LEU A 30 12.13 5.03 10.13
CA LEU A 30 11.43 4.76 11.38
C LEU A 30 12.01 5.56 12.54
N HIS A 31 13.33 5.65 12.63
CA HIS A 31 14.01 6.33 13.76
C HIS A 31 14.02 7.85 13.63
N TYR A 32 14.08 8.36 12.41
CA TYR A 32 14.29 9.79 12.16
C TYR A 32 13.17 10.45 11.35
N GLY A 33 12.05 9.75 11.12
CA GLY A 33 10.90 10.30 10.40
C GLY A 33 11.17 10.64 8.94
N SER A 34 12.21 10.05 8.35
CA SER A 34 12.67 10.34 6.99
C SER A 34 11.86 9.56 5.94
N ALA A 35 10.55 9.81 5.91
CA ALA A 35 9.65 9.28 4.90
C ALA A 35 8.58 10.33 4.56
N VAL A 36 8.15 10.32 3.31
CA VAL A 36 7.00 11.09 2.84
C VAL A 36 5.93 10.11 2.40
N PHE A 37 4.67 10.42 2.64
CA PHE A 37 3.54 9.61 2.22
C PHE A 37 2.40 10.51 1.72
N GLU A 38 1.56 9.95 0.88
CA GLU A 38 0.37 10.61 0.35
C GLU A 38 -0.88 9.77 0.64
N GLY A 39 -2.01 10.44 0.81
CA GLY A 39 -3.30 9.81 1.04
C GLY A 39 -4.18 9.88 -0.21
N ILE A 40 -4.46 8.73 -0.83
CA ILE A 40 -5.31 8.66 -2.04
C ILE A 40 -6.63 7.97 -1.71
N ARG A 41 -7.73 8.46 -2.27
CA ARG A 41 -9.04 7.80 -2.24
C ARG A 41 -9.46 7.42 -3.65
N ALA A 42 -9.91 6.18 -3.82
CA ALA A 42 -10.51 5.69 -5.07
C ALA A 42 -12.01 5.46 -4.86
N TYR A 43 -12.83 5.89 -5.81
CA TYR A 43 -14.27 5.71 -5.79
C TYR A 43 -14.69 4.93 -7.03
N SER A 44 -15.61 3.98 -6.87
CA SER A 44 -16.24 3.32 -8.02
C SER A 44 -17.08 4.35 -8.75
N THR A 45 -16.84 4.52 -10.05
CA THR A 45 -17.69 5.31 -10.94
C THR A 45 -18.41 4.38 -11.90
N ASN A 46 -19.60 4.80 -12.35
CA ASN A 46 -20.43 4.01 -13.26
C ASN A 46 -19.74 3.69 -14.61
N GLU A 47 -18.64 4.38 -14.93
CA GLU A 47 -17.84 4.14 -16.14
C GLU A 47 -16.77 3.08 -15.94
N ALA A 48 -16.14 3.00 -14.75
CA ALA A 48 -15.15 1.98 -14.42
C ALA A 48 -15.75 0.56 -14.41
N GLN A 49 -17.05 0.44 -14.15
CA GLN A 49 -17.79 -0.82 -14.22
C GLN A 49 -18.04 -1.32 -15.66
N LYS A 50 -17.92 -0.46 -16.67
CA LYS A 50 -18.17 -0.85 -18.08
C LYS A 50 -16.94 -1.40 -18.80
N SER A 51 -15.74 -1.28 -18.24
CA SER A 51 -14.51 -1.76 -18.87
C SER A 51 -14.06 -3.14 -18.37
N SER A 52 -14.87 -3.78 -17.51
CA SER A 52 -14.63 -5.13 -16.99
C SER A 52 -15.60 -6.18 -17.55
N ASP A 53 -16.52 -5.77 -18.43
CA ASP A 53 -17.34 -6.62 -19.29
C ASP A 53 -16.73 -6.65 -20.71
#